data_AF-A0A0N4VZ84-F1
#
_entry.id   AF-A0A0N4VZ84-F1
#
_cell.length_a   1.000
_cell.length_b   1.000
_cell.length_c   1.000
_cell.angle_alpha   90.00
_cell.angle_beta   90.00
_cell.angle_gamma   90.00
#
_symmetry.space_group_name_H-M   'P 1'
#
loop_
_entity.id
_entity.type
_entity.pdbx_description
1 polymer ?
#
loop_
_entity_poly.entity_id
_entity_poly.type
_entity_poly.pdbx_seq_one_letter_code
_entity_poly.pdbx_strand_id
1 'polypeptide(L)'
;LVVQSVHESFCRDLVPIINKSLFLESSSCFKVGNSKPYAEELVAVLAEHYLKPSDSKIYEFLLPLETSCPEFTVFFVVYATRVLPINRPMAAVFASYINRNPGYFLKGFRDSPHLADIFRSEVFEKMLAYLLDMEVEPSEDRDAMNFHTAVMVLLDRWNSTIRKPLDISMLFDPKVRWSRFRCDALCIIGSKSLAAC
;
A
#
# COMPACT_ATOMS: atom_id res chain seq x y z
N LEU A 1 -18.98 -14.01 -15.06
CA LEU A 1 -19.74 -13.13 -15.99
C LEU A 1 -20.41 -11.97 -15.26
N VAL A 2 -21.26 -12.18 -14.24
CA VAL A 2 -21.91 -11.07 -13.50
C VAL A 2 -20.91 -10.22 -12.68
N VAL A 3 -20.00 -10.83 -11.92
CA VAL A 3 -18.98 -10.09 -11.13
C VAL A 3 -18.06 -9.24 -12.01
N GLN A 4 -17.68 -9.77 -13.18
CA GLN A 4 -16.83 -9.07 -14.15
C GLN A 4 -17.54 -7.85 -14.75
N SER A 5 -18.84 -7.99 -15.04
CA SER A 5 -19.69 -6.88 -15.51
C SER A 5 -19.89 -5.78 -14.45
N VAL A 6 -20.02 -6.13 -13.17
CA VAL A 6 -20.16 -5.14 -12.09
C VAL A 6 -18.82 -4.44 -11.81
N HIS A 7 -17.70 -5.18 -11.83
CA HIS A 7 -16.35 -4.59 -11.70
C HIS A 7 -16.03 -3.64 -12.86
N GLU A 8 -16.39 -4.01 -14.10
CA GLU A 8 -16.23 -3.14 -15.26
C GLU A 8 -17.08 -1.87 -15.17
N SER A 9 -18.31 -1.97 -14.63
CA SER A 9 -19.15 -0.79 -14.39
C SER A 9 -18.56 0.12 -13.31
N PHE A 10 -18.09 -0.46 -12.20
CA PHE A 10 -17.47 0.31 -11.12
C PHE A 10 -16.22 1.06 -11.59
N CYS A 11 -15.33 0.39 -12.34
CA CYS A 11 -14.16 1.04 -12.91
C CYS A 11 -14.53 2.10 -13.94
N ARG A 12 -15.55 1.86 -14.76
CA ARG A 12 -16.02 2.83 -15.76
C ARG A 12 -16.45 4.15 -15.12
N ASP A 13 -17.06 4.10 -13.95
CA ASP A 13 -17.55 5.30 -13.26
C ASP A 13 -16.48 5.93 -12.35
N LEU A 14 -15.64 5.12 -11.69
CA LEU A 14 -14.63 5.60 -10.74
C LEU A 14 -13.35 6.10 -11.42
N VAL A 15 -12.89 5.44 -12.49
CA VAL A 15 -11.63 5.80 -13.18
C VAL A 15 -11.66 7.24 -13.72
N PRO A 16 -12.75 7.75 -14.33
CA PRO A 16 -12.84 9.15 -14.72
C PRO A 16 -12.71 10.11 -13.52
N ILE A 17 -13.28 9.76 -12.36
CA ILE A 17 -13.18 10.56 -11.13
C ILE A 17 -11.74 10.56 -10.62
N ILE A 18 -11.10 9.39 -10.58
CA ILE A 18 -9.69 9.24 -10.19
C ILE A 18 -8.77 10.00 -11.14
N ASN A 19 -8.95 9.87 -12.45
CA ASN A 19 -8.13 10.57 -13.44
C ASN A 19 -8.29 12.08 -13.32
N LYS A 20 -9.51 12.56 -13.04
CA LYS A 20 -9.75 13.97 -12.73
C LYS A 20 -9.02 14.38 -11.43
N SER A 21 -9.00 13.51 -10.42
CA SER A 21 -8.26 13.73 -9.16
C SER A 21 -6.76 13.89 -9.37
N LEU A 22 -6.15 12.95 -10.10
CA LEU A 22 -4.72 12.94 -10.41
C LEU A 22 -4.32 14.13 -11.31
N PHE A 23 -5.19 14.48 -12.27
CA PHE A 23 -5.01 15.67 -13.09
C PHE A 23 -5.05 16.96 -12.26
N LEU A 24 -5.94 17.01 -11.26
CA LEU A 24 -6.06 18.14 -10.33
C LEU A 24 -4.92 18.19 -9.30
N GLU A 25 -4.24 17.08 -8.98
CA GLU A 25 -3.02 17.11 -8.15
C GLU A 25 -1.78 17.53 -8.93
N SER A 26 -1.66 17.12 -10.20
CA SER A 26 -0.55 17.54 -11.08
C SER A 26 -0.67 18.97 -11.57
N SER A 27 -1.90 19.46 -11.73
CA SER A 27 -2.21 20.86 -12.01
C SER A 27 -2.44 21.56 -10.68
N SER A 28 -1.47 22.33 -10.18
CA SER A 28 -1.51 23.14 -8.94
C SER A 28 -2.70 24.13 -8.75
N CYS A 29 -3.78 24.01 -9.54
CA CYS A 29 -4.77 25.02 -9.82
C CYS A 29 -6.09 24.89 -9.03
N PHE A 30 -6.29 23.89 -8.15
CA PHE A 30 -7.44 23.93 -7.23
C PHE A 30 -7.08 23.40 -5.84
N LYS A 31 -6.60 24.31 -4.99
CA LYS A 31 -6.99 24.28 -3.58
C LYS A 31 -8.47 24.70 -3.53
N VAL A 32 -9.39 23.77 -3.70
CA VAL A 32 -10.78 24.03 -3.28
C VAL A 32 -10.73 24.32 -1.78
N GLY A 33 -11.41 25.39 -1.35
CA GLY A 33 -11.23 26.04 -0.06
C GLY A 33 -11.06 25.08 1.14
N ASN A 34 -10.02 25.34 1.93
CA ASN A 34 -9.66 24.73 3.20
C ASN A 34 -9.45 23.18 3.23
N SER A 35 -8.21 22.79 2.92
CA SER A 35 -7.30 22.06 3.84
C SER A 35 -6.87 20.62 3.55
N LYS A 36 -7.23 19.96 2.43
CA LYS A 36 -6.62 18.66 2.02
C LYS A 36 -6.55 18.46 0.49
N PRO A 37 -5.58 17.68 -0.05
CA PRO A 37 -5.54 17.32 -1.47
C PRO A 37 -6.78 16.50 -1.85
N TYR A 38 -7.34 16.72 -3.05
CA TYR A 38 -8.54 16.00 -3.52
C TYR A 38 -8.38 14.47 -3.50
N ALA A 39 -7.18 13.96 -3.80
CA ALA A 39 -6.93 12.52 -3.72
C ALA A 39 -7.02 11.99 -2.28
N GLU A 40 -6.65 12.79 -1.26
CA GLU A 40 -6.78 12.40 0.14
C GLU A 40 -8.27 12.26 0.53
N GLU A 41 -9.13 13.19 0.09
CA GLU A 41 -10.57 13.11 0.32
C GLU A 41 -11.20 11.91 -0.39
N LEU A 42 -10.84 11.68 -1.65
CA LEU A 42 -11.33 10.51 -2.39
C LEU A 42 -10.91 9.20 -1.71
N VAL A 43 -9.65 9.08 -1.29
CA VAL A 43 -9.17 7.91 -0.56
C VAL A 43 -9.90 7.74 0.76
N ALA A 44 -10.21 8.82 1.49
CA ALA A 44 -11.00 8.75 2.71
C ALA A 44 -12.38 8.15 2.47
N VAL A 45 -13.10 8.62 1.44
CA VAL A 45 -14.40 8.05 1.07
C VAL A 45 -14.28 6.57 0.71
N LEU A 46 -13.28 6.20 -0.09
CA LEU A 46 -13.07 4.79 -0.47
C LEU A 46 -12.71 3.92 0.74
N ALA A 47 -11.86 4.40 1.63
CA ALA A 47 -11.47 3.66 2.84
C ALA A 47 -12.66 3.45 3.77
N GLU A 48 -13.47 4.48 4.02
CA GLU A 48 -14.64 4.37 4.89
C GLU A 48 -15.69 3.40 4.35
N HIS A 49 -15.92 3.39 3.04
CA HIS A 49 -16.97 2.56 2.44
C HIS A 49 -16.50 1.13 2.17
N TYR A 50 -15.26 0.93 1.73
CA TYR A 50 -14.79 -0.37 1.23
C TYR A 50 -13.81 -1.08 2.18
N LEU A 51 -13.10 -0.36 3.06
CA LEU A 51 -12.10 -0.97 3.95
C LEU A 51 -12.58 -1.09 5.40
N LYS A 52 -13.47 -0.21 5.87
CA LYS A 52 -14.00 -0.26 7.24
C LYS A 52 -14.83 -1.53 7.53
N PRO A 53 -15.71 -2.00 6.61
CA PRO A 53 -16.50 -3.21 6.83
C PRO A 53 -15.64 -4.48 6.74
N SER A 54 -15.08 -4.88 7.88
CA SER A 54 -14.03 -5.92 7.98
C SER A 54 -14.51 -7.33 7.60
N ASP A 55 -15.81 -7.59 7.76
CA ASP A 55 -16.42 -8.91 7.55
C ASP A 55 -16.95 -9.11 6.12
N SER A 56 -16.82 -8.10 5.26
CA SER A 56 -17.37 -8.12 3.91
C SER A 56 -16.28 -8.06 2.85
N LYS A 57 -16.48 -8.79 1.75
CA LYS A 57 -15.55 -8.82 0.61
C LYS A 57 -15.66 -7.60 -0.32
N ILE A 58 -16.27 -6.52 0.16
CA ILE A 58 -16.50 -5.33 -0.67
C ILE A 58 -15.20 -4.63 -1.07
N TYR A 59 -14.11 -4.82 -0.33
CA TYR A 59 -12.79 -4.32 -0.72
C TYR A 59 -12.32 -4.88 -2.07
N GLU A 60 -12.87 -6.01 -2.52
CA GLU A 60 -12.55 -6.59 -3.83
C GLU A 60 -12.86 -5.61 -4.98
N PHE A 61 -13.83 -4.71 -4.81
CA PHE A 61 -14.13 -3.64 -5.79
C PHE A 61 -12.97 -2.67 -6.00
N LEU A 62 -12.05 -2.54 -5.04
CA LEU A 62 -10.87 -1.70 -5.17
C LEU A 62 -9.71 -2.39 -5.91
N LEU A 63 -9.71 -3.72 -6.02
CA LEU A 63 -8.60 -4.46 -6.64
C LEU A 63 -8.33 -4.06 -8.10
N PRO A 64 -9.35 -3.87 -8.97
CA PRO A 64 -9.12 -3.47 -10.36
C PRO A 64 -8.39 -2.14 -10.56
N LEU A 65 -8.26 -1.29 -9.54
CA LEU A 65 -7.52 -0.02 -9.66
C LEU A 65 -6.04 -0.25 -9.96
N GLU A 66 -5.49 -1.41 -9.60
CA GLU A 66 -4.12 -1.80 -9.94
C GLU A 66 -3.85 -1.92 -11.44
N THR A 67 -4.90 -2.10 -12.24
CA THR A 67 -4.81 -2.18 -13.71
C THR A 67 -5.41 -0.95 -14.38
N SER A 68 -6.49 -0.40 -13.83
CA SER A 68 -7.26 0.66 -14.48
C SER A 68 -6.69 2.06 -14.22
N CYS A 69 -6.06 2.28 -13.06
CA CYS A 69 -5.44 3.55 -12.69
C CYS A 69 -4.24 3.31 -11.75
N PRO A 70 -3.19 2.62 -12.21
CA PRO A 70 -2.09 2.18 -11.37
C PRO A 70 -1.34 3.34 -10.69
N GLU A 71 -1.36 4.55 -11.25
CA GLU A 71 -0.78 5.75 -10.66
C GLU A 71 -1.45 6.14 -9.34
N PHE A 72 -2.76 5.89 -9.22
CA PHE A 72 -3.52 6.21 -8.01
C PHE A 72 -3.18 5.28 -6.84
N THR A 73 -2.65 4.09 -7.11
CA THR A 73 -2.42 3.07 -6.07
C THR A 73 -1.43 3.52 -4.99
N VAL A 74 -0.41 4.32 -5.35
CA VAL A 74 0.54 4.86 -4.35
C VAL A 74 -0.09 5.92 -3.47
N PHE A 75 -0.98 6.76 -4.02
CA PHE A 75 -1.76 7.73 -3.24
C PHE A 75 -2.71 7.00 -2.30
N PHE A 76 -3.38 5.95 -2.80
CA PHE A 76 -4.28 5.13 -2.00
C PHE A 76 -3.55 4.49 -0.82
N VAL A 77 -2.40 3.84 -1.04
CA VAL A 77 -1.62 3.20 0.03
C VAL A 77 -1.18 4.21 1.09
N VAL A 78 -0.74 5.40 0.68
CA VAL A 78 -0.30 6.43 1.63
C VAL A 78 -1.48 6.98 2.44
N TYR A 79 -2.53 7.43 1.77
CA TYR A 79 -3.62 8.16 2.41
C TYR A 79 -4.59 7.25 3.17
N ALA A 80 -4.81 6.00 2.75
CA ALA A 80 -5.74 5.10 3.43
C ALA A 80 -5.32 4.82 4.88
N THR A 81 -4.01 4.73 5.14
CA THR A 81 -3.45 4.53 6.50
C THR A 81 -3.58 5.73 7.43
N ARG A 82 -4.03 6.89 6.92
CA ARG A 82 -4.38 8.06 7.73
C ARG A 82 -5.83 8.05 8.19
N VAL A 83 -6.67 7.26 7.51
CA VAL A 83 -8.12 7.21 7.76
C VAL A 83 -8.43 6.08 8.75
N LEU A 84 -7.80 4.92 8.57
CA LEU A 84 -8.02 3.72 9.37
C LEU A 84 -6.67 3.05 9.70
N PRO A 85 -6.54 2.35 10.84
CA PRO A 85 -5.45 1.39 11.04
C PRO A 85 -5.47 0.32 9.95
N ILE A 86 -4.30 -0.25 9.65
CA ILE A 86 -4.23 -1.36 8.70
C ILE A 86 -5.03 -2.54 9.26
N ASN A 87 -6.01 -2.97 8.48
CA ASN A 87 -6.86 -4.12 8.76
C ASN A 87 -6.76 -5.12 7.60
N ARG A 88 -7.42 -6.27 7.74
CA ARG A 88 -7.35 -7.34 6.74
C ARG A 88 -7.78 -6.91 5.33
N PRO A 89 -8.91 -6.21 5.12
CA PRO A 89 -9.27 -5.66 3.81
C PRO A 89 -8.21 -4.73 3.21
N MET A 90 -7.66 -3.80 4.00
CA MET A 90 -6.63 -2.87 3.55
C MET A 90 -5.34 -3.61 3.16
N ALA A 91 -4.92 -4.57 3.98
CA ALA A 91 -3.76 -5.40 3.71
C ALA A 91 -3.93 -6.19 2.39
N ALA A 92 -5.10 -6.75 2.13
CA ALA A 92 -5.38 -7.46 0.87
C ALA A 92 -5.28 -6.52 -0.36
N VAL A 93 -5.85 -5.32 -0.28
CA VAL A 93 -5.75 -4.31 -1.36
C VAL A 93 -4.31 -3.87 -1.57
N PHE A 94 -3.58 -3.56 -0.51
CA PHE A 94 -2.17 -3.14 -0.59
C PHE A 94 -1.31 -4.23 -1.20
N ALA A 95 -1.51 -5.48 -0.77
CA ALA A 95 -0.81 -6.64 -1.30
C ALA A 95 -1.03 -6.78 -2.81
N SER A 96 -2.27 -6.62 -3.27
CA SER A 96 -2.62 -6.66 -4.68
C SER A 96 -1.86 -5.60 -5.48
N TYR A 97 -1.95 -4.34 -5.05
CA TYR A 97 -1.35 -3.21 -5.74
C TYR A 97 0.17 -3.33 -5.85
N ILE A 98 0.82 -3.78 -4.78
CA ILE A 98 2.28 -3.95 -4.75
C ILE A 98 2.69 -5.16 -5.58
N ASN A 99 2.07 -6.32 -5.38
CA ASN A 99 2.51 -7.58 -6.00
C ASN A 99 2.17 -7.67 -7.49
N ARG A 100 1.12 -6.97 -7.96
CA ARG A 100 0.70 -7.04 -9.35
C ARG A 100 1.78 -6.54 -10.31
N ASN A 101 2.35 -5.37 -10.02
CA ASN A 101 3.45 -4.80 -10.78
C ASN A 101 4.35 -3.95 -9.87
N PRO A 102 5.28 -4.58 -9.12
CA PRO A 102 6.13 -3.87 -8.17
C PRO A 102 6.96 -2.75 -8.81
N GLY A 103 7.40 -2.95 -10.06
CA GLY A 103 8.19 -1.96 -10.79
C GLY A 103 7.40 -0.68 -11.08
N TYR A 104 6.14 -0.83 -11.48
CA TYR A 104 5.24 0.30 -11.70
C TYR A 104 4.86 1.00 -10.39
N PHE A 105 4.54 0.21 -9.37
CA PHE A 105 4.21 0.74 -8.04
C PHE A 105 5.37 1.57 -7.45
N LEU A 106 6.60 1.05 -7.50
CA LEU A 106 7.79 1.79 -7.05
C LEU A 106 8.11 3.00 -7.94
N LYS A 107 7.83 2.92 -9.26
CA LYS A 107 7.91 4.08 -10.15
C LYS A 107 6.96 5.20 -9.69
N GLY A 108 5.75 4.87 -9.24
CA GLY A 108 4.81 5.86 -8.70
C GLY A 108 5.39 6.69 -7.55
N PHE A 109 6.10 6.04 -6.61
CA PHE A 109 6.81 6.73 -5.53
C PHE A 109 7.99 7.56 -6.02
N ARG A 110 8.75 7.04 -6.98
CA ARG A 110 9.87 7.79 -7.59
C ARG A 110 9.39 9.07 -8.27
N ASP A 111 8.26 8.98 -8.97
CA ASP A 111 7.68 10.08 -9.72
C ASP A 111 6.93 11.06 -8.78
N SER A 112 6.60 10.65 -7.54
CA SER A 112 5.98 11.47 -6.48
C SER A 112 6.81 11.50 -5.18
N PRO A 113 7.94 12.24 -5.12
CA PRO A 113 8.87 12.17 -3.99
C PRO A 113 8.28 12.49 -2.61
N HIS A 114 7.28 13.37 -2.54
CA HIS A 114 6.59 13.72 -1.30
C HIS A 114 5.84 12.52 -0.69
N LEU A 115 5.20 11.69 -1.53
CA LEU A 115 4.56 10.45 -1.07
C LEU A 115 5.60 9.44 -0.60
N ALA A 116 6.75 9.36 -1.27
CA ALA A 116 7.83 8.46 -0.87
C ALA A 116 8.38 8.82 0.51
N ASP A 117 8.47 10.11 0.84
CA ASP A 117 8.89 10.59 2.15
C ASP A 117 7.87 10.23 3.24
N ILE A 118 6.57 10.44 3.01
CA ILE A 118 5.52 10.01 3.95
C ILE A 118 5.52 8.49 4.11
N PHE A 119 5.65 7.76 3.00
CA PHE A 119 5.60 6.31 3.01
C PHE A 119 6.71 5.70 3.87
N ARG A 120 7.95 6.15 3.66
CA ARG A 120 9.11 5.59 4.37
C ARG A 120 9.14 5.94 5.86
N SER A 121 8.54 7.06 6.28
CA SER A 121 8.59 7.55 7.66
C SER A 121 7.40 7.13 8.50
N GLU A 122 6.26 6.82 7.90
CA GLU A 122 5.02 6.56 8.64
C GLU A 122 4.31 5.28 8.16
N VAL A 123 4.08 5.16 6.85
CA VAL A 123 3.21 4.11 6.30
C VAL A 123 3.88 2.75 6.43
N PHE A 124 5.17 2.67 6.11
CA PHE A 124 5.90 1.42 6.12
C PHE A 124 5.99 0.81 7.53
N GLU A 125 6.21 1.64 8.56
CA GLU A 125 6.21 1.19 9.96
C GLU A 125 4.86 0.56 10.33
N LYS A 126 3.73 1.17 9.94
CA LYS A 126 2.39 0.60 10.16
C LYS A 126 2.22 -0.76 9.48
N MET A 127 2.78 -0.93 8.27
CA MET A 127 2.74 -2.22 7.56
C MET A 127 3.56 -3.28 8.29
N LEU A 128 4.73 -2.92 8.81
CA LEU A 128 5.55 -3.82 9.63
C LEU A 128 4.82 -4.20 10.92
N ALA A 129 4.20 -3.23 11.60
CA ALA A 129 3.51 -3.43 12.87
C ALA A 129 2.36 -4.42 12.69
N TYR A 130 1.55 -4.22 11.64
CA TYR A 130 0.48 -5.15 11.30
C TYR A 130 0.98 -6.59 11.11
N LEU A 131 2.05 -6.80 10.34
CA LEU A 131 2.60 -8.15 10.13
C LEU A 131 3.24 -8.77 11.39
N LEU A 132 3.78 -7.95 12.28
CA LEU A 132 4.37 -8.41 13.54
C LEU A 132 3.31 -8.76 14.59
N ASP A 133 2.16 -8.09 14.55
CA ASP A 133 1.02 -8.32 15.44
C ASP A 133 0.11 -9.47 14.98
N MET A 134 0.24 -9.91 13.72
CA MET A 134 -0.53 -11.05 13.21
C MET A 134 -0.14 -12.35 13.93
N GLU A 135 -1.10 -12.96 14.62
CA GLU A 135 -0.93 -14.25 15.30
C GLU A 135 -1.02 -15.45 14.33
N VAL A 136 -1.65 -15.27 13.16
CA VAL A 136 -1.85 -16.32 12.16
C VAL A 136 -0.58 -16.53 11.36
N GLU A 137 -0.13 -17.78 11.22
CA GLU A 137 0.98 -18.08 10.32
C GLU A 137 0.60 -17.74 8.88
N PRO A 138 1.44 -16.99 8.13
CA PRO A 138 1.14 -16.63 6.74
C PRO A 138 0.86 -17.85 5.84
N SER A 139 1.39 -19.03 6.17
CA SER A 139 1.17 -20.30 5.46
C SER A 139 -0.29 -20.75 5.47
N GLU A 140 -1.08 -20.32 6.45
CA GLU A 140 -2.47 -20.74 6.65
C GLU A 140 -3.49 -19.76 6.03
N ASP A 141 -3.07 -18.52 5.75
CA ASP A 141 -3.91 -17.46 5.19
C ASP A 141 -3.29 -16.85 3.93
N ARG A 142 -3.92 -17.10 2.78
CA ARG A 142 -3.46 -16.60 1.48
C ARG A 142 -3.32 -15.07 1.46
N ASP A 143 -4.23 -14.35 2.09
CA ASP A 143 -4.16 -12.88 2.09
C ASP A 143 -3.01 -12.37 2.96
N ALA A 144 -2.75 -13.05 4.08
CA ALA A 144 -1.58 -12.81 4.92
C ALA A 144 -0.28 -13.08 4.16
N MET A 145 -0.19 -14.19 3.42
CA MET A 145 0.98 -14.51 2.59
C MET A 145 1.21 -13.48 1.47
N ASN A 146 0.12 -13.02 0.84
CA ASN A 146 0.21 -11.98 -0.19
C ASN A 146 0.75 -10.67 0.40
N PHE A 147 0.26 -10.27 1.58
CA PHE A 147 0.73 -9.06 2.26
C PHE A 147 2.18 -9.20 2.74
N HIS A 148 2.55 -10.36 3.29
CA HIS A 148 3.93 -10.71 3.61
C HIS A 148 4.86 -10.53 2.39
N THR A 149 4.47 -11.12 1.25
CA THR A 149 5.22 -11.03 -0.01
C THR A 149 5.37 -9.59 -0.47
N ALA A 150 4.31 -8.79 -0.39
CA ALA A 150 4.35 -7.37 -0.75
C ALA A 150 5.37 -6.59 0.08
N VAL A 151 5.39 -6.80 1.40
CA VAL A 151 6.37 -6.16 2.28
C VAL A 151 7.80 -6.63 2.01
N MET A 152 8.01 -7.93 1.73
CA MET A 152 9.33 -8.45 1.33
C MET A 152 9.83 -7.81 0.03
N VAL A 153 8.95 -7.62 -0.95
CA VAL A 153 9.27 -6.95 -2.22
C VAL A 153 9.68 -5.50 -1.99
N LEU A 154 8.99 -4.78 -1.10
CA LEU A 154 9.37 -3.42 -0.74
C LEU A 154 10.75 -3.39 -0.06
N LEU A 155 10.99 -4.24 0.94
CA LEU A 155 12.31 -4.35 1.58
C LEU A 155 13.43 -4.64 0.58
N ASP A 156 13.16 -5.50 -0.41
CA ASP A 156 14.11 -5.89 -1.44
C ASP A 156 14.36 -4.80 -2.50
N ARG A 157 13.35 -4.02 -2.88
CA ARG A 157 13.49 -3.14 -4.06
C ARG A 157 13.46 -1.65 -3.76
N TRP A 158 13.07 -1.26 -2.54
CA TRP A 158 12.91 0.15 -2.21
C TRP A 158 14.22 0.93 -2.29
N ASN A 159 15.27 0.50 -1.59
CA ASN A 159 16.53 1.24 -1.52
C ASN A 159 17.21 1.38 -2.89
N SER A 160 17.13 0.34 -3.73
CA SER A 160 17.69 0.39 -5.08
C SER A 160 16.90 1.31 -6.03
N THR A 161 15.61 1.54 -5.76
CA THR A 161 14.73 2.32 -6.63
C THR A 161 14.56 3.78 -6.19
N ILE A 162 14.31 4.01 -4.90
CA ILE A 162 13.96 5.32 -4.31
C ILE A 162 15.20 6.02 -3.71
N ARG A 163 16.26 5.28 -3.39
CA ARG A 163 17.52 5.78 -2.79
C ARG A 163 17.34 6.54 -1.46
N LYS A 164 16.24 6.29 -0.76
CA LYS A 164 15.98 6.75 0.61
C LYS A 164 15.59 5.55 1.46
N PRO A 165 16.21 5.30 2.62
CA PRO A 165 15.93 4.10 3.40
C PRO A 165 14.52 4.11 4.01
N LEU A 166 13.91 2.92 4.05
CA LEU A 166 12.74 2.62 4.87
C LEU A 166 13.15 2.58 6.35
N ASP A 167 12.26 3.03 7.24
CA ASP A 167 12.44 2.79 8.67
C ASP A 167 12.16 1.32 8.99
N ILE A 168 13.21 0.61 9.41
CA ILE A 168 13.20 -0.82 9.75
C ILE A 168 13.59 -1.05 11.22
N SER A 169 13.68 0.02 12.02
CA SER A 169 14.15 -0.03 13.41
C SER A 169 13.38 -1.04 14.27
N MET A 170 12.06 -1.13 14.07
CA MET A 170 11.18 -2.06 14.78
C MET A 170 11.57 -3.53 14.60
N LEU A 171 12.20 -3.92 13.48
CA LEU A 171 12.67 -5.30 13.28
C LEU A 171 13.81 -5.69 14.23
N PHE A 172 14.52 -4.71 14.80
CA PHE A 172 15.63 -4.91 15.73
C PHE A 172 15.26 -4.68 17.19
N ASP A 173 14.02 -4.27 17.48
CA ASP A 173 13.57 -4.06 18.87
C ASP A 173 13.53 -5.43 19.60
N PRO A 174 14.24 -5.58 20.74
CA PRO A 174 14.22 -6.82 21.52
C PRO A 174 12.84 -7.15 22.12
N LYS A 175 11.94 -6.18 22.23
CA LYS A 175 10.57 -6.37 22.74
C LYS A 175 9.63 -7.00 21.72
N VAL A 176 9.92 -6.84 20.44
CA VAL A 176 9.13 -7.46 19.36
C VAL A 176 9.36 -8.97 19.42
N ARG A 177 8.30 -9.76 19.28
CA ARG A 177 8.38 -11.22 19.30
C ARG A 177 9.08 -11.74 18.03
N TRP A 178 9.74 -12.89 18.12
CA TRP A 178 10.21 -13.60 16.93
C TRP A 178 9.03 -14.19 16.16
N SER A 179 8.97 -13.89 14.86
CA SER A 179 7.99 -14.43 13.91
C SER A 179 8.70 -14.83 12.63
N ARG A 180 8.05 -15.68 11.81
CA ARG A 180 8.58 -16.05 10.49
C ARG A 180 8.87 -14.82 9.64
N PHE A 181 7.93 -13.89 9.60
CA PHE A 181 8.08 -12.60 8.93
C PHE A 181 9.34 -11.86 9.37
N ARG A 182 9.56 -11.72 10.68
CA ARG A 182 10.74 -11.01 11.20
C ARG A 182 12.04 -11.67 10.74
N CYS A 183 12.11 -13.00 10.80
CA CYS A 183 13.28 -13.75 10.31
C CYS A 183 13.51 -13.50 8.82
N ASP A 184 12.47 -13.61 7.98
CA ASP A 184 12.57 -13.40 6.53
C ASP A 184 13.00 -11.96 6.20
N ALA A 185 12.43 -10.97 6.89
CA ALA A 185 12.79 -9.56 6.72
C ALA A 185 14.27 -9.30 7.03
N LEU A 186 14.77 -9.82 8.16
CA LEU A 186 16.17 -9.66 8.57
C LEU A 186 17.13 -10.36 7.58
N CYS A 187 16.75 -11.50 7.01
CA CYS A 187 17.52 -12.16 5.96
C CYS A 187 17.68 -11.30 4.70
N ILE A 188 16.60 -10.64 4.24
CA ILE A 188 16.65 -9.72 3.09
C ILE A 188 17.55 -8.51 3.36
N ILE A 189 17.49 -7.97 4.58
CA ILE A 189 18.32 -6.83 4.97
C ILE A 189 19.80 -7.24 5.07
N GLY A 190 20.07 -8.39 5.70
CA GLY A 190 21.43 -8.91 5.89
C GLY A 190 22.12 -9.31 4.59
N SER A 191 21.40 -9.90 3.63
CA SER A 191 21.96 -10.28 2.32
C SER A 191 22.49 -9.08 1.53
N LYS A 192 21.84 -7.93 1.67
CA LYS A 192 22.28 -6.67 1.05
C LYS A 192 23.47 -6.03 1.75
N SER A 193 23.56 -6.17 3.08
CA SER A 193 24.71 -5.67 3.83
C SER A 193 25.99 -6.44 3.47
N LEU A 194 25.88 -7.74 3.21
CA LEU A 194 27.01 -8.58 2.80
C LEU A 194 27.45 -8.33 1.35
N ALA A 195 26.53 -7.92 0.47
CA ALA A 195 26.83 -7.57 -0.93
C ALA A 195 27.52 -6.19 -1.09
N ALA A 196 27.66 -5.42 -0.01
CA ALA A 196 28.30 -4.10 0.02
C ALA A 196 29.73 -4.12 0.61
N CYS A 197 30.23 -5.30 0.99
CA CYS A 197 31.59 -5.53 1.50
C CYS A 197 32.52 -6.06 0.40
#